data_AF-A0A839SAN5-F1
#
_entry.id   AF-A0A839SAN5-F1
#
_cell.length_a   1.000
_cell.length_b   1.000
_cell.length_c   1.000
_cell.angle_alpha   90.00
_cell.angle_beta   90.00
_cell.angle_gamma   90.00
#
_symmetry.space_group_name_H-M   'P 1'
#
loop_
_entity.id
_entity.type
_entity.pdbx_description
1 polymer ?
#
loop_
_entity_poly.entity_id
_entity_poly.type
_entity_poly.pdbx_seq_one_letter_code
_entity_poly.pdbx_strand_id
1 'polypeptide(L)' 'MKRLIKISACLLLVISATSCVHLKEYQKSRLNDSEMALTNRKAEKNELNFQSYREAASGANAGKTGGGCGCN' A
#
# COMPACT_ATOMS: atom_id res chain seq x y z
N MET A 1 -3.41 34.47 15.33
CA MET A 1 -3.67 33.05 15.66
C MET A 1 -3.81 32.15 14.42
N LYS A 2 -4.71 32.44 13.46
CA LYS A 2 -4.90 31.60 12.25
C LYS A 2 -3.63 31.39 11.39
N ARG A 3 -2.74 32.37 11.29
CA ARG A 3 -1.44 32.24 10.58
C ARG A 3 -0.46 31.30 11.30
N LEU A 4 -0.39 31.33 12.64
CA LEU A 4 0.44 30.43 13.44
C LEU A 4 0.01 28.97 13.30
N ILE A 5 -1.30 28.71 13.28
CA ILE A 5 -1.86 27.37 13.06
C ILE A 5 -1.49 26.82 11.67
N LYS A 6 -1.57 27.66 10.62
CA LYS A 6 -1.18 27.26 9.26
C LYS A 6 0.31 26.93 9.15
N ILE A 7 1.18 27.73 9.79
CA ILE A 7 2.63 27.50 9.80
C ILE A 7 2.97 26.22 10.56
N SER A 8 2.36 26.01 11.74
CA SER A 8 2.52 24.78 12.51
C SER A 8 2.06 23.54 11.74
N ALA A 9 0.91 23.59 11.06
CA ALA A 9 0.40 22.48 10.27
C ALA A 9 1.32 22.14 9.08
N CYS A 10 1.87 23.15 8.42
CA CYS A 10 2.80 22.96 7.30
C CYS A 10 4.12 22.33 7.77
N LEU A 11 4.65 22.76 8.92
CA LEU A 11 5.86 22.18 9.51
C LEU A 11 5.66 20.70 9.87
N LEU A 12 4.51 20.36 10.44
CA LEU A 12 4.18 18.99 10.83
C LEU A 12 4.09 18.04 9.62
N LEU A 13 3.56 18.54 8.50
CA LEU A 13 3.46 17.80 7.25
C LEU A 13 4.84 17.50 6.65
N VAL A 14 5.75 18.48 6.65
CA VAL A 14 7.12 18.29 6.15
C VAL A 14 7.90 17.25 6.96
N ILE A 15 7.75 17.24 8.28
CA ILE A 15 8.44 16.27 9.16
C ILE A 15 7.92 14.85 8.90
N SER A 16 6.64 14.66 8.59
CA SER A 16 6.07 13.33 8.33
C SER A 16 6.54 12.69 7.01
N ALA A 17 7.15 13.45 6.10
CA ALA A 17 7.54 12.98 4.77
C ALA A 17 8.98 12.42 4.68
N THR A 18 9.73 12.34 5.79
CA THR A 18 11.18 12.01 5.75
C THR A 18 11.52 10.53 5.92
N SER A 19 10.57 9.60 5.77
CA SER A 19 10.79 8.17 6.07
C SER A 19 11.42 7.35 4.94
N CYS A 20 11.58 7.90 3.73
CA CYS A 20 12.14 7.16 2.60
C CYS A 20 13.65 6.92 2.74
N VAL A 21 14.09 5.67 2.62
CA VAL A 21 15.51 5.27 2.66
C VAL A 21 15.97 4.71 1.33
N HIS A 22 17.22 4.97 0.96
CA HIS A 22 17.82 4.41 -0.25
C HIS A 22 18.21 2.94 -0.01
N LEU A 23 17.69 2.02 -0.82
CA LEU A 23 18.00 0.59 -0.75
C LEU A 23 19.17 0.23 -1.66
N LYS A 24 20.04 -0.65 -1.19
CA LYS A 24 21.11 -1.22 -2.03
C LYS A 24 20.50 -2.10 -3.12
N GLU A 25 21.14 -2.14 -4.29
CA GLU A 25 20.57 -2.79 -5.49
C GLU A 25 20.13 -4.24 -5.25
N TYR A 26 20.93 -5.03 -4.52
CA TYR A 26 20.60 -6.42 -4.21
C TYR A 26 19.39 -6.59 -3.28
N GLN A 27 19.05 -5.58 -2.46
CA GLN A 27 17.87 -5.63 -1.60
C GLN A 27 16.58 -5.39 -2.40
N LYS A 28 16.66 -4.75 -3.57
CA LYS A 28 15.52 -4.52 -4.46
C LYS A 28 14.92 -5.83 -4.99
N SER A 29 15.71 -6.90 -5.05
CA SER A 29 15.20 -8.24 -5.39
C SER A 29 14.09 -8.72 -4.44
N ARG A 30 14.08 -8.27 -3.17
CA ARG A 30 13.04 -8.65 -2.20
C ARG A 30 11.77 -7.83 -2.37
N LEU A 31 11.88 -6.56 -2.77
CA LEU A 31 10.71 -5.73 -3.10
C LEU A 31 10.07 -6.16 -4.42
N ASN A 32 10.88 -6.53 -5.41
CA ASN A 32 10.42 -6.98 -6.72
C ASN A 32 10.09 -8.48 -6.75
N ASP A 33 9.82 -9.08 -5.60
CA ASP A 33 9.39 -10.46 -5.53
C ASP A 33 7.99 -10.60 -6.17
N SER A 34 7.79 -11.67 -6.91
CA SER A 34 6.51 -12.03 -7.53
C SER A 34 5.37 -12.22 -6.51
N GLU A 35 5.69 -12.57 -5.26
CA GLU A 35 4.73 -12.66 -4.15
C GLU A 35 4.32 -11.27 -3.62
N MET A 36 5.18 -10.26 -3.76
CA MET A 36 4.93 -8.89 -3.28
C MET A 36 4.13 -8.05 -4.28
N ALA A 37 3.79 -8.63 -5.43
CA ALA A 37 2.93 -7.99 -6.41
C ALA A 37 1.50 -7.91 -5.86
N LEU A 38 0.97 -6.69 -5.73
CA LEU A 38 -0.40 -6.42 -5.27
C LEU A 38 -1.50 -6.94 -6.22
N THR A 39 -1.15 -7.66 -7.29
CA THR A 39 -2.13 -8.22 -8.22
C THR A 39 -2.25 -9.72 -7.99
N ASN A 40 -3.48 -10.21 -8.06
CA ASN A 40 -3.73 -11.63 -7.86
C ASN A 40 -3.16 -12.49 -8.96
N ARG A 41 -2.62 -13.64 -8.56
CA ARG A 41 -2.32 -14.70 -9.49
C ARG A 41 -3.61 -15.27 -10.06
N LYS A 42 -3.53 -15.77 -11.29
CA LYS A 42 -4.69 -16.39 -11.96
C LYS A 42 -5.28 -17.54 -11.14
N ALA A 43 -4.44 -18.28 -10.42
CA ALA A 43 -4.86 -19.39 -9.57
C ALA A 43 -5.67 -18.94 -8.34
N GLU A 44 -5.36 -17.77 -7.76
CA GLU A 44 -5.96 -17.28 -6.50
C GLU A 44 -7.30 -16.58 -6.71
N LYS A 45 -7.69 -16.33 -7.97
CA LYS A 45 -8.94 -15.64 -8.30
C LYS A 45 -10.16 -16.36 -7.74
N ASN A 46 -10.17 -17.69 -7.73
CA ASN A 46 -11.30 -18.46 -7.22
C ASN A 46 -11.41 -18.37 -5.69
N GLU A 47 -10.28 -18.50 -4.99
CA GLU A 47 -10.24 -18.43 -3.51
C GLU A 47 -10.63 -17.05 -3.02
N LEU A 48 -10.13 -15.99 -3.65
CA LEU A 48 -10.56 -14.64 -3.31
C LEU A 48 -12.03 -14.40 -3.60
N ASN A 49 -12.55 -14.93 -4.71
CA ASN A 49 -13.96 -14.77 -5.01
C ASN A 49 -14.81 -15.43 -3.93
N PHE A 50 -14.42 -16.61 -3.47
CA PHE A 50 -15.05 -17.28 -2.35
C PHE A 50 -14.99 -16.46 -1.05
N GLN A 51 -13.82 -15.94 -0.67
CA GLN A 51 -13.64 -15.11 0.53
C GLN A 51 -14.41 -13.79 0.43
N SER A 52 -14.41 -13.12 -0.73
CA SER A 52 -15.19 -11.90 -0.97
C SER A 52 -16.69 -12.17 -0.90
N TYR A 53 -17.19 -13.27 -1.47
CA TYR A 53 -18.61 -13.59 -1.42
C TYR A 53 -19.08 -14.02 -0.02
N ARG A 54 -18.28 -14.80 0.69
CA ARG A 54 -18.66 -15.36 2.00
C ARG A 54 -18.39 -14.40 3.16
N GLU A 55 -17.25 -13.73 3.14
CA GLU A 55 -16.70 -12.98 4.28
C GLU A 55 -16.67 -11.47 4.02
N ALA A 56 -17.18 -11.01 2.86
CA ALA A 56 -17.07 -9.63 2.39
C ALA A 56 -15.62 -9.11 2.42
N ALA A 57 -14.64 -10.02 2.28
CA ALA A 57 -13.24 -9.68 2.30
C ALA A 57 -12.88 -8.87 1.04
N SER A 58 -12.38 -7.65 1.25
CA SER A 58 -11.76 -6.85 0.20
C SER A 58 -10.27 -6.77 0.50
N GLY A 59 -9.49 -7.59 -0.21
CA GLY A 59 -8.03 -7.59 -0.11
C GLY A 59 -7.43 -6.30 -0.68
N ALA A 60 -6.25 -5.92 -0.22
CA ALA A 60 -5.50 -4.78 -0.75
C ALA A 60 -4.82 -5.13 -2.08
N ASN A 61 -5.62 -5.56 -3.06
CA ASN A 61 -5.12 -6.01 -4.34
C ASN A 61 -5.39 -4.88 -5.34
N ALA A 62 -4.45 -4.55 -6.23
CA ALA A 62 -4.57 -3.45 -7.21
C ALA A 62 -5.64 -3.70 -8.32
N GLY A 63 -6.62 -4.55 -8.05
CA GLY A 63 -7.71 -4.93 -8.94
C GLY A 63 -9.03 -4.20 -8.62
N LYS A 64 -10.11 -4.55 -9.33
CA LYS A 64 -11.42 -3.91 -9.15
C LYS A 64 -12.17 -4.36 -7.88
N THR A 65 -11.83 -5.53 -7.36
CA THR A 65 -12.46 -6.16 -6.19
C THR A 65 -11.71 -5.88 -4.88
N GLY A 66 -10.47 -5.37 -4.98
CA GLY A 66 -9.62 -4.97 -3.87
C GLY A 66 -9.32 -3.49 -3.92
N GLY A 67 -9.50 -2.76 -2.81
CA GLY A 67 -9.48 -1.29 -2.79
C GLY A 67 -8.39 -0.69 -1.89
N GLY A 68 -7.30 -1.40 -1.67
CA GLY A 68 -6.24 -0.97 -0.76
C GLY A 68 -5.18 -0.08 -1.41
N CYS A 69 -4.58 0.82 -0.61
CA CYS A 69 -3.43 1.66 -1.00
C CYS A 69 -2.17 0.85 -1.36
N GLY A 70 -2.15 -0.46 -1.07
CA GLY A 70 -0.99 -1.32 -1.37
C GLY A 70 0.28 -0.79 -0.72
N CYS A 71 0.31 -0.79 0.61
CA CYS A 71 1.54 -0.46 1.34
C CYS A 71 2.50 -1.65 1.21
N ASN A 72 3.49 -1.53 0.32
CA ASN A 72 4.69 -2.37 0.31
C ASN A 72 5.74 -1.70 1.19
#